data_AF-A0A229SJI9-F1
#
_entry.id   AF-A0A229SJI9-F1
#
_cell.length_a   1.000
_cell.length_b   1.000
_cell.length_c   1.000
_cell.angle_alpha   90.00
_cell.angle_beta   90.00
_cell.angle_gamma   90.00
#
_symmetry.space_group_name_H-M   'P 1'
#
loop_
_entity.id
_entity.type
_entity.pdbx_description
1 polymer ?
#
loop_
_entity_poly.entity_id
_entity_poly.type
_entity_poly.pdbx_seq_one_letter_code
_entity_poly.pdbx_strand_id
1 'polypeptide(L)'
;PDGHSVLVLSEGRLLNLGNATGHPSFVMSNSFSNQVIAQIELFTKHEEYDKEVYRLPKKLDEKVARIHLQALGGELTKLTKDQA
;
A
#
# COMPACT_ATOMS: atom_id res chain seq x y z
N PRO A 1 40.08 22.07 -3.99
CA PRO A 1 38.86 22.06 -3.15
C PRO A 1 38.73 23.42 -2.42
N ASP A 2 37.54 24.01 -2.40
CA ASP A 2 37.26 25.40 -2.00
C ASP A 2 36.88 25.59 -0.52
N GLY A 3 36.99 24.54 0.29
CA GLY A 3 36.78 24.57 1.74
C GLY A 3 35.37 24.17 2.21
N HIS A 4 34.45 23.88 1.30
CA HIS A 4 33.09 23.44 1.65
C HIS A 4 32.99 21.92 1.88
N SER A 5 32.07 21.52 2.76
CA SER A 5 31.71 20.13 3.07
C SER A 5 30.20 19.94 3.02
N VAL A 6 29.75 18.74 2.64
CA VAL A 6 28.33 18.35 2.60
C VAL A 6 28.07 17.13 3.46
N LEU A 7 26.85 17.04 4.01
CA LEU A 7 26.36 15.83 4.68
C LEU A 7 25.54 15.01 3.70
N VAL A 8 25.94 13.75 3.51
CA VAL A 8 25.20 12.78 2.68
C VAL A 8 24.58 11.74 3.60
N LEU A 9 23.26 11.65 3.58
CA LEU A 9 22.51 10.65 4.34
C LEU A 9 22.34 9.37 3.54
N SER A 10 22.42 8.22 4.21
CA SER A 10 22.23 6.89 3.61
C SER A 10 23.10 6.59 2.38
N GLU A 11 24.25 7.25 2.20
CA GLU A 11 25.06 7.15 0.98
C GLU A 11 24.23 7.41 -0.31
N GLY A 12 23.19 8.25 -0.23
CA GLY A 12 22.26 8.50 -1.33
C GLY A 12 21.17 7.45 -1.54
N ARG A 13 21.05 6.44 -0.65
CA ARG A 13 19.94 5.48 -0.63
C ARG A 13 18.69 6.06 0.05
N LEU A 14 17.63 5.24 0.13
CA LEU A 14 16.34 5.59 0.74
C LEU A 14 16.51 5.99 2.21
N LEU A 15 16.54 7.30 2.47
CA LEU A 15 16.84 7.85 3.79
C LEU A 15 15.83 7.44 4.87
N ASN A 16 14.56 7.27 4.51
CA ASN A 16 13.53 6.93 5.49
C ASN A 16 13.71 5.51 6.05
N LEU A 17 14.28 4.59 5.26
CA LEU A 17 14.62 3.23 5.70
C LEU A 17 16.06 3.16 6.27
N GLY A 18 16.99 3.98 5.75
CA GLY A 18 18.40 3.92 6.16
C GLY A 18 18.73 4.76 7.40
N ASN A 19 18.07 5.89 7.60
CA ASN A 19 18.28 6.80 8.74
C ASN A 19 17.11 6.78 9.75
N ALA A 20 16.01 6.10 9.44
CA ALA A 20 14.86 5.94 10.31
C ALA A 20 14.27 4.52 10.13
N THR A 21 13.00 4.32 10.48
CA THR A 21 12.34 3.00 10.46
C THR A 21 11.33 2.82 9.33
N GLY A 22 11.34 3.71 8.34
CA GLY A 22 10.43 3.68 7.20
C GLY A 22 9.00 4.13 7.56
N HIS A 23 8.01 3.54 6.88
CA HIS A 23 6.62 3.86 7.12
C HIS A 23 6.10 3.20 8.40
N PRO A 24 5.23 3.89 9.17
CA PRO A 24 4.56 3.30 10.33
C PRO A 24 3.77 2.04 9.98
N SER A 25 3.61 1.15 10.95
CA SER A 25 2.93 -0.15 10.79
C SER A 25 1.52 -0.02 10.20
N PHE A 26 0.73 0.98 10.60
CA PHE A 26 -0.62 1.20 10.08
C PHE A 26 -0.63 1.53 8.58
N VAL A 27 0.34 2.31 8.11
CA VAL A 27 0.50 2.61 6.67
C VAL A 27 0.92 1.35 5.93
N MET A 28 1.89 0.61 6.49
CA MET A 28 2.35 -0.65 5.88
C MET A 28 1.27 -1.74 5.85
N SER A 29 0.33 -1.74 6.80
CA SER A 29 -0.80 -2.68 6.81
C SER A 29 -1.64 -2.60 5.53
N ASN A 30 -1.83 -1.40 4.96
CA ASN A 30 -2.52 -1.24 3.67
C ASN A 30 -1.76 -1.93 2.53
N SER A 31 -0.44 -1.71 2.48
CA SER A 31 0.44 -2.28 1.46
C SER A 31 0.51 -3.81 1.57
N PHE A 32 0.72 -4.34 2.79
CA PHE A 32 0.82 -5.78 3.01
C PHE A 32 -0.52 -6.51 2.83
N SER A 33 -1.65 -5.86 3.13
CA SER A 33 -2.98 -6.42 2.80
C SER A 33 -3.12 -6.63 1.29
N ASN A 34 -2.73 -5.63 0.49
CA ASN A 34 -2.75 -5.75 -0.97
C ASN A 34 -1.79 -6.84 -1.47
N GLN A 35 -0.59 -6.95 -0.89
CA GLN A 35 0.35 -8.01 -1.25
C GLN A 35 -0.21 -9.41 -0.95
N VAL A 36 -0.81 -9.63 0.23
CA VAL A 36 -1.43 -10.92 0.58
C VAL A 36 -2.59 -11.24 -0.35
N ILE A 37 -3.45 -10.27 -0.67
CA ILE A 37 -4.55 -10.47 -1.63
C ILE A 37 -4.00 -10.85 -3.00
N ALA A 38 -2.98 -10.15 -3.50
CA ALA A 38 -2.35 -10.47 -4.77
C ALA A 38 -1.72 -11.86 -4.77
N GLN A 39 -1.05 -12.27 -3.69
CA GLN A 39 -0.47 -13.61 -3.55
C GLN A 39 -1.56 -14.69 -3.55
N ILE A 40 -2.68 -14.48 -2.85
CA ILE A 40 -3.82 -15.41 -2.86
C ILE A 40 -4.39 -15.54 -4.27
N GLU A 41 -4.60 -14.42 -4.96
CA GLU A 41 -5.19 -14.40 -6.30
C GLU A 41 -4.28 -15.12 -7.31
N LEU A 42 -2.99 -14.79 -7.31
CA LEU A 42 -2.02 -15.46 -8.17
C LEU A 42 -1.89 -16.94 -7.83
N PHE A 43 -1.85 -17.32 -6.56
CA PHE A 43 -1.71 -18.73 -6.19
C PHE A 43 -2.96 -19.56 -6.54
N THR A 44 -4.15 -19.03 -6.30
CA THR A 44 -5.41 -19.78 -6.45
C THR A 44 -6.03 -19.70 -7.84
N LYS A 45 -5.65 -18.70 -8.64
CA LYS A 45 -6.22 -18.42 -9.97
C LYS A 45 -5.18 -18.08 -11.04
N HIS A 46 -3.95 -18.58 -10.92
CA HIS A 46 -2.87 -18.27 -11.87
C HIS A 46 -3.26 -18.51 -13.35
N GLU A 47 -4.12 -19.50 -13.64
CA GLU A 47 -4.58 -19.80 -15.00
C GLU A 47 -5.43 -18.69 -15.63
N GLU A 48 -5.94 -17.75 -14.82
CA GLU A 48 -6.69 -16.57 -15.29
C GLU A 48 -5.77 -15.41 -15.73
N TYR A 49 -4.44 -15.57 -15.60
CA TYR A 49 -3.47 -14.50 -15.86
C TYR A 49 -2.41 -14.93 -16.89
N ASP A 50 -2.20 -14.09 -17.89
CA ASP A 50 -1.09 -14.22 -18.83
C ASP A 50 0.21 -13.63 -18.24
N LYS A 51 1.31 -13.67 -19.01
CA LYS A 51 2.61 -13.09 -18.63
C LYS A 51 2.62 -11.57 -18.81
N GLU A 52 1.75 -10.88 -18.09
CA GLU A 52 1.58 -9.44 -18.13
C GLU A 52 1.55 -8.83 -16.73
N VAL A 53 1.55 -7.49 -16.67
CA VAL A 53 1.46 -6.75 -15.40
C VAL A 53 0.02 -6.37 -15.14
N TYR A 54 -0.57 -6.98 -14.10
CA TYR A 54 -1.94 -6.71 -13.67
C TYR A 54 -2.00 -5.82 -12.43
N ARG A 55 -3.15 -5.20 -12.22
CA ARG A 55 -3.50 -4.48 -10.99
C ARG A 55 -4.67 -5.18 -10.32
N LEU A 56 -4.71 -5.13 -8.99
CA LEU A 56 -5.85 -5.64 -8.25
C LEU A 56 -7.14 -4.89 -8.64
N PRO A 57 -8.28 -5.59 -8.78
CA PRO A 57 -9.57 -4.96 -9.02
C PRO A 57 -9.95 -3.94 -7.95
N LYS A 58 -10.60 -2.84 -8.35
CA LYS A 58 -11.05 -1.74 -7.45
C LYS A 58 -11.79 -2.22 -6.20
N LYS A 59 -12.65 -3.24 -6.34
CA LYS A 59 -13.42 -3.83 -5.21
C LYS A 59 -12.53 -4.37 -4.08
N LEU A 60 -11.32 -4.84 -4.39
CA LEU A 60 -10.38 -5.36 -3.40
C LEU A 60 -9.67 -4.21 -2.68
N ASP A 61 -9.38 -3.13 -3.39
CA ASP A 61 -8.82 -1.91 -2.80
C ASP A 61 -9.84 -1.25 -1.85
N GLU A 62 -11.11 -1.15 -2.26
CA GLU A 62 -12.20 -0.68 -1.39
C GLU A 62 -12.39 -1.58 -0.15
N LYS A 63 -12.15 -2.89 -0.27
CA LYS A 63 -12.19 -3.82 0.87
C LYS A 63 -11.06 -3.51 1.86
N VAL A 64 -9.83 -3.27 1.40
CA VAL A 64 -8.70 -2.90 2.25
C VAL A 64 -8.99 -1.58 2.96
N ALA A 65 -9.47 -0.57 2.22
CA ALA A 65 -9.80 0.74 2.79
C ALA A 65 -10.89 0.63 3.87
N ARG A 66 -11.94 -0.17 3.65
CA ARG A 66 -13.04 -0.38 4.61
C ARG A 66 -12.57 -0.94 5.95
N ILE A 67 -11.63 -1.89 5.92
CA ILE A 67 -11.05 -2.48 7.14
C ILE A 67 -10.27 -1.42 7.93
N HIS A 68 -9.45 -0.62 7.25
CA HIS A 68 -8.64 0.40 7.91
C HIS A 68 -9.48 1.59 8.41
N LEU A 69 -10.56 1.96 7.71
CA LEU A 69 -11.50 3.00 8.16
C LEU A 69 -12.11 2.64 9.52
N GLN A 70 -12.55 1.39 9.68
CA GLN A 70 -13.10 0.90 10.94
C GLN A 70 -12.06 0.96 12.07
N ALA A 71 -10.79 0.62 11.78
CA ALA A 71 -9.71 0.68 12.77
C ALA A 71 -9.38 2.12 13.21
N LEU A 72 -9.69 3.12 12.39
CA LEU A 72 -9.54 4.55 12.72
C LEU A 72 -10.78 5.15 13.41
N GLY A 73 -11.86 4.37 13.59
CA GLY A 73 -13.14 4.86 14.12
C GLY A 73 -13.90 5.76 13.14
N GLY A 74 -13.58 5.69 11.84
CA GLY A 74 -14.30 6.43 10.81
C GLY A 74 -15.64 5.77 10.47
N GLU A 75 -16.65 6.59 10.20
CA GLU A 75 -17.98 6.12 9.78
C GLU A 75 -18.19 6.33 8.28
N LEU A 76 -18.60 5.28 7.57
CA LEU A 76 -18.89 5.37 6.15
C LEU A 76 -20.39 5.60 5.93
N THR A 77 -20.75 6.72 5.32
CA THR A 77 -22.12 6.96 4.86
C THR A 77 -22.51 5.97 3.76
N LYS A 78 -23.74 5.47 3.82
CA LYS A 78 -24.31 4.58 2.80
C LYS A 78 -25.21 5.38 1.86
N LEU A 79 -24.97 5.28 0.55
CA LEU A 79 -25.86 5.85 -0.46
C LEU A 79 -27.26 5.23 -0.35
N THR A 80 -28.29 6.05 -0.49
CA THR A 80 -29.67 5.55 -0.67
C THR A 80 -29.80 4.90 -2.04
N LYS A 81 -30.90 4.16 -2.26
CA LYS A 81 -31.17 3.52 -3.55
C LYS A 81 -31.22 4.52 -4.70
N ASP A 82 -31.71 5.74 -4.45
CA ASP A 82 -31.84 6.78 -5.48
C ASP A 82 -30.50 7.51 -5.76
N GLN A 83 -29.50 7.33 -4.90
CA GLN A 83 -28.18 7.96 -5.02
C GLN A 83 -27.11 7.05 -5.65
N ALA A 84 -27.36 5.74 -5.73
CA ALA A 84 -26.45 4.73 -6.24
C ALA A 84 -26.70 4.41 -7.72
#